data_AF-A0A7L2AFI2-F1
#
_entry.id   AF-A0A7L2AFI2-F1
#
_cell.length_a   1.000
_cell.length_b   1.000
_cell.length_c   1.000
_cell.angle_alpha   90.00
_cell.angle_beta   90.00
_cell.angle_gamma   90.00
#
_symmetry.space_group_name_H-M   'P 1'
#
loop_
_entity.id
_entity.type
_entity.pdbx_description
1 polymer ?
#
loop_
_entity_poly.entity_id
_entity_poly.type
_entity_poly.pdbx_seq_one_letter_code
_entity_poly.pdbx_strand_id
1 'polypeptide(L)'
;AAGPAVLYSYCSRPRALSARPREKEPVRYANLMYDRRVVRGNTYALHVLPVVRTQPNPLEIQRQREAQRRALARKHAKEQMQQRTPEPVEGREHIHVQTEPYLEEISDRIIEVDTECQTDAFLDRPPTPFFIPAKTGKDVATQIEEGELFDFDVEVKPILEVLIGKTVEQALLEVMEEEELAQLWAHLRAYTELCNAELAEVQRLEEQDRQYREEKEHRKLQHMQMLQKQKETTEKIAAQAFAQHYLADLIPSVFNNLRESGFFYDPIERDIETEFLPWLMTEVEETLERKVLARMMLDSLICTVVEKRLDAFSHKPLPDQAEAPAEEPRPADVAPQMAGETDTADQPVAEKEETDQPIAEEQPSRHMSFQLEEADQAETEDLEAE
;
A
#
# COMPACT_ATOMS: atom_id res chain seq x y z
N ALA A 1 -36.26 -10.05 1.19
CA ALA A 1 -35.57 -10.57 2.40
C ALA A 1 -35.03 -9.38 3.17
N ALA A 2 -35.65 -9.06 4.31
CA ALA A 2 -35.16 -8.12 5.30
C ALA A 2 -35.57 -8.70 6.66
N GLY A 3 -34.60 -9.12 7.46
CA GLY A 3 -34.84 -9.71 8.79
C GLY A 3 -35.32 -8.65 9.79
N PRO A 4 -36.14 -9.01 10.78
CA PRO A 4 -36.59 -8.05 11.78
C PRO A 4 -35.45 -7.64 12.72
N ALA A 5 -35.28 -6.34 12.90
CA ALA A 5 -34.36 -5.75 13.87
C ALA A 5 -34.76 -6.14 15.30
N VAL A 6 -33.85 -6.77 16.03
CA VAL A 6 -34.04 -7.12 17.44
C VAL A 6 -33.86 -5.85 18.28
N LEU A 7 -34.97 -5.34 18.82
CA LEU A 7 -34.98 -4.24 19.78
C LEU A 7 -34.47 -4.77 21.13
N TYR A 8 -33.28 -4.33 21.57
CA TYR A 8 -32.67 -4.78 22.81
C TYR A 8 -33.31 -4.04 24.00
N SER A 9 -34.25 -4.67 24.71
CA SER A 9 -34.79 -4.15 25.97
C SER A 9 -34.16 -4.85 27.18
N TYR A 10 -33.39 -4.10 27.97
CA TYR A 10 -32.86 -4.57 29.25
C TYR A 10 -33.92 -4.37 30.34
N CYS A 11 -34.65 -5.43 30.69
CA CYS A 11 -35.57 -5.43 31.82
C CYS A 11 -34.98 -6.28 32.96
N SER A 12 -34.52 -5.64 34.04
CA SER A 12 -34.22 -6.34 35.28
C SER A 12 -35.52 -6.76 35.98
N ARG A 13 -35.60 -7.99 36.46
CA ARG A 13 -36.76 -8.46 37.24
C ARG A 13 -36.86 -7.64 38.54
N PRO A 14 -38.04 -7.11 38.91
CA PRO A 14 -38.19 -6.32 40.13
C PRO A 14 -37.86 -7.19 41.34
N ARG A 15 -36.83 -6.80 42.09
CA ARG A 15 -36.43 -7.46 43.33
C ARG A 15 -37.05 -6.72 44.50
N ALA A 16 -37.84 -7.42 45.31
CA ALA A 16 -38.45 -6.84 46.51
C ALA A 16 -37.35 -6.32 47.47
N LEU A 17 -37.49 -5.06 47.89
CA LEU A 17 -36.61 -4.45 48.89
C LEU A 17 -36.97 -5.02 50.26
N SER A 18 -36.03 -5.74 50.88
CA SER A 18 -36.12 -6.12 52.29
C SER A 18 -36.23 -4.84 53.13
N ALA A 19 -37.36 -4.67 53.83
CA ALA A 19 -37.58 -3.56 54.76
C ALA A 19 -36.54 -3.62 55.88
N ARG A 20 -35.55 -2.73 55.83
CA ARG A 20 -34.72 -2.40 56.99
C ARG A 20 -35.30 -1.15 57.68
N PRO A 21 -35.25 -1.05 59.02
CA PRO A 21 -35.73 0.13 59.72
C PRO A 21 -34.96 1.37 59.25
N ARG A 22 -35.70 2.42 58.92
CA ARG A 22 -35.16 3.71 58.46
C ARG A 22 -34.67 4.51 59.66
N GLU A 23 -33.38 4.43 59.95
CA GLU A 23 -32.70 5.51 60.65
C GLU A 23 -32.50 6.66 59.65
N LYS A 24 -32.98 7.85 59.99
CA LYS A 24 -32.82 9.07 59.18
C LYS A 24 -31.38 9.56 59.32
N GLU A 25 -30.47 8.94 58.58
CA GLU A 25 -29.14 9.52 58.38
C GLU A 25 -29.25 10.74 57.43
N PRO A 26 -28.45 11.80 57.66
CA PRO A 26 -28.46 12.98 56.80
C PRO A 26 -28.07 12.59 55.37
N VAL A 27 -28.80 13.12 54.40
CA VAL A 27 -28.63 12.86 52.96
C VAL A 27 -27.22 13.27 52.53
N ARG A 28 -26.28 12.34 52.57
CA ARG A 28 -24.98 12.51 51.92
C ARG A 28 -25.22 12.42 50.41
N TYR A 29 -25.03 13.54 49.71
CA TYR A 29 -24.94 13.54 48.25
C TYR A 29 -23.80 12.60 47.84
N ALA A 30 -24.15 11.38 47.48
CA ALA A 30 -23.19 10.40 47.00
C ALA A 30 -22.96 10.71 45.51
N ASN A 31 -21.73 11.09 45.16
CA ASN A 31 -21.31 11.20 43.77
C ASN A 31 -21.71 9.92 43.01
N LEU A 32 -22.33 10.08 41.84
CA LEU A 32 -22.72 8.99 40.93
C LEU A 32 -21.55 8.08 40.54
N MET A 33 -20.31 8.46 40.85
CA MET A 33 -19.08 7.68 40.69
C MET A 33 -18.85 6.64 41.81
N TYR A 34 -19.56 6.72 42.93
CA TYR A 34 -19.46 5.77 44.05
C TYR A 34 -20.78 5.07 44.36
N ASP A 35 -21.86 5.38 43.64
CA ASP A 35 -23.12 4.66 43.79
C ASP A 35 -22.94 3.19 43.38
N ARG A 36 -23.31 2.28 44.29
CA ARG A 36 -23.24 0.83 44.12
C ARG A 36 -24.30 0.31 43.14
N ARG A 37 -25.34 1.08 42.85
CA ARG A 37 -26.40 0.74 41.89
C ARG A 37 -25.97 0.96 40.44
N VAL A 38 -24.97 1.82 40.24
CA VAL A 38 -24.43 2.15 38.92
C VAL A 38 -23.32 1.16 38.58
N VAL A 39 -23.63 0.21 37.69
CA VAL A 39 -22.66 -0.77 37.18
C VAL A 39 -21.75 -0.05 36.18
N ARG A 40 -20.49 0.15 36.55
CA ARG A 40 -19.46 0.76 35.69
C ARG A 40 -18.65 -0.35 35.05
N GLY A 41 -18.78 -0.52 33.74
CA GLY A 41 -18.07 -1.56 32.98
C GLY A 41 -18.85 -2.04 31.76
N ASN A 42 -18.16 -2.81 30.91
CA ASN A 42 -18.76 -3.41 29.71
C ASN A 42 -19.82 -4.45 30.11
N THR A 43 -21.08 -4.24 29.72
CA THR A 43 -22.24 -5.10 30.08
C THR A 43 -22.24 -6.45 29.37
N TYR A 44 -21.40 -6.64 28.35
CA TYR A 44 -21.28 -7.90 27.61
C TYR A 44 -20.52 -9.00 28.38
N ALA A 45 -19.71 -8.67 29.39
CA ALA A 45 -18.86 -9.65 30.09
C ALA A 45 -19.50 -10.30 31.34
N LEU A 46 -20.72 -9.91 31.73
CA LEU A 46 -21.37 -10.43 32.94
C LEU A 46 -22.11 -11.77 32.77
N HIS A 47 -22.23 -12.27 31.54
CA HIS A 47 -22.71 -13.63 31.27
C HIS A 47 -21.54 -14.60 31.10
N VAL A 48 -20.77 -14.81 32.17
CA VAL A 48 -19.99 -16.04 32.33
C VAL A 48 -20.57 -16.76 33.53
N LEU A 49 -21.39 -17.78 33.25
CA LEU A 49 -21.92 -18.68 34.27
C LEU A 49 -20.75 -19.35 35.02
N PRO A 50 -20.79 -19.48 36.35
CA PRO A 50 -19.79 -20.21 37.10
C PRO A 50 -20.12 -21.71 37.02
N VAL A 51 -19.69 -22.35 35.94
CA VAL A 51 -19.60 -23.80 35.84
C VAL A 51 -18.24 -24.11 35.24
N VAL A 52 -17.22 -24.23 36.09
CA VAL A 52 -16.31 -25.39 36.18
C VAL A 52 -15.54 -25.17 37.49
N ARG A 53 -15.44 -26.22 38.31
CA ARG A 53 -14.48 -26.30 39.42
C ARG A 53 -13.06 -26.26 38.87
N THR A 54 -12.55 -25.08 38.56
CA THR A 54 -11.13 -24.85 38.29
C THR A 54 -10.48 -24.30 39.54
N GLN A 55 -9.39 -24.92 39.95
CA GLN A 55 -8.52 -24.45 41.04
C GLN A 55 -8.30 -22.94 40.92
N PRO A 56 -8.45 -22.16 42.00
CA PRO A 56 -8.28 -20.72 41.92
C PRO A 56 -6.85 -20.39 41.45
N ASN A 57 -6.74 -19.50 40.47
CA ASN A 57 -5.46 -19.01 39.95
C ASN A 57 -4.59 -18.50 41.13
N PRO A 58 -3.29 -18.83 41.20
CA PRO A 58 -2.44 -18.47 42.34
C PRO A 58 -2.41 -16.96 42.62
N LEU A 59 -2.60 -16.13 41.58
CA LEU A 59 -2.70 -14.67 41.66
C LEU A 59 -3.99 -14.17 42.36
N GLU A 60 -5.13 -14.85 42.19
CA GLU A 60 -6.38 -14.48 42.86
C GLU A 60 -6.33 -14.83 44.36
N ILE A 61 -5.70 -15.96 44.71
CA ILE A 61 -5.50 -16.37 46.10
C ILE A 61 -4.59 -15.36 46.82
N GLN A 62 -3.52 -14.91 46.16
CA GLN A 62 -2.60 -13.91 46.72
C GLN A 62 -3.30 -12.57 46.97
N ARG A 63 -4.12 -12.11 46.02
CA ARG A 63 -4.92 -10.89 46.14
C ARG A 63 -5.97 -10.98 47.25
N GLN A 64 -6.60 -12.14 47.44
CA GLN A 64 -7.53 -12.37 48.56
C GLN A 64 -6.82 -12.37 49.92
N ARG A 65 -5.63 -12.99 50.02
CA ARG A 65 -4.82 -12.97 51.24
C ARG A 65 -4.36 -11.57 51.61
N GLU A 66 -3.96 -10.76 50.63
CA GLU A 66 -3.57 -9.37 50.85
C GLU A 66 -4.76 -8.50 51.29
N ALA A 67 -5.94 -8.69 50.68
CA ALA A 67 -7.17 -8.01 51.08
C ALA A 67 -7.60 -8.39 52.50
N GLN A 68 -7.49 -9.67 52.89
CA GLN A 68 -7.73 -10.13 54.25
C GLN A 68 -6.73 -9.50 55.24
N ARG A 69 -5.44 -9.43 54.89
CA ARG A 69 -4.41 -8.78 55.72
C ARG A 69 -4.70 -7.30 55.93
N ARG A 70 -5.11 -6.58 54.89
CA ARG A 70 -5.49 -5.15 54.96
C ARG A 70 -6.75 -4.93 55.80
N ALA A 71 -7.72 -5.85 55.71
CA ALA A 71 -8.94 -5.79 56.52
C ALA A 71 -8.65 -6.02 58.02
N LEU A 72 -7.76 -6.96 58.35
CA LEU A 72 -7.32 -7.20 59.73
C LEU A 72 -6.51 -6.01 60.28
N ALA A 73 -5.59 -5.43 59.49
CA ALA A 73 -4.86 -4.23 59.88
C ALA A 73 -5.80 -3.05 60.16
N ARG A 74 -6.86 -2.88 59.34
CA ARG A 74 -7.88 -1.85 59.56
C ARG A 74 -8.71 -2.10 60.82
N LYS A 75 -8.98 -3.36 61.18
CA LYS A 75 -9.65 -3.71 62.45
C LYS A 75 -8.77 -3.35 63.64
N HIS A 76 -7.49 -3.74 63.62
CA HIS A 76 -6.55 -3.40 64.69
C HIS A 76 -6.34 -1.89 64.84
N ALA A 77 -6.22 -1.15 63.73
CA ALA A 77 -6.13 0.31 63.78
C ALA A 77 -7.39 0.94 64.38
N LYS A 78 -8.58 0.41 64.10
CA LYS A 78 -9.84 0.89 64.67
C LYS A 78 -9.96 0.57 66.16
N GLU A 79 -9.46 -0.59 66.60
CA GLU A 79 -9.38 -0.98 68.01
C GLU A 79 -8.42 -0.09 68.80
N GLN A 80 -7.27 0.29 68.21
CA GLN A 80 -6.32 1.22 68.83
C GLN A 80 -6.84 2.67 68.91
N MET A 81 -7.69 3.08 67.96
CA MET A 81 -8.29 4.43 67.96
C MET A 81 -9.44 4.58 68.98
N GLN A 82 -9.98 3.47 69.50
CA GLN A 82 -11.00 3.52 70.55
C GLN A 82 -10.33 3.75 71.90
N GLN A 83 -10.54 4.93 72.49
CA GLN A 83 -10.16 5.22 73.87
C GLN A 83 -10.94 4.27 74.79
N ARG A 84 -10.26 3.23 75.30
CA ARG A 84 -10.85 2.21 76.16
C ARG A 84 -10.85 2.70 77.60
N THR A 85 -11.91 2.42 78.36
CA THR A 85 -11.89 2.53 79.82
C THR A 85 -10.80 1.58 80.35
N PRO A 86 -9.94 1.99 81.29
CA PRO A 86 -8.88 1.14 81.83
C PRO A 86 -9.44 -0.19 82.37
N GLU A 87 -8.64 -1.25 82.31
CA GLU A 87 -9.07 -2.58 82.76
C GLU A 87 -9.32 -2.61 84.28
N PRO A 88 -10.28 -3.41 84.77
CA PRO A 88 -10.54 -3.54 86.19
C PRO A 88 -9.32 -4.06 86.95
N VAL A 89 -9.08 -3.49 88.14
CA VAL A 89 -8.01 -3.93 89.05
C VAL A 89 -8.27 -5.38 89.47
N GLU A 90 -7.21 -6.21 89.48
CA GLU A 90 -7.30 -7.64 89.81
C GLU A 90 -8.08 -7.88 91.12
N GLY A 91 -9.15 -8.68 91.03
CA GLY A 91 -10.04 -9.00 92.14
C GLY A 91 -11.27 -8.10 92.29
N ARG A 92 -11.52 -7.16 91.36
CA ARG A 92 -12.74 -6.33 91.33
C ARG A 92 -13.40 -6.34 89.95
N GLU A 93 -14.72 -6.37 89.92
CA GLU A 93 -15.52 -6.26 88.69
C GLU A 93 -16.07 -4.83 88.56
N HIS A 94 -16.05 -4.28 87.34
CA HIS A 94 -16.68 -2.97 87.07
C HIS A 94 -18.20 -3.11 87.01
N ILE A 95 -18.89 -2.34 87.85
CA ILE A 95 -20.36 -2.25 87.88
C ILE A 95 -20.77 -0.93 87.20
N HIS A 96 -21.78 -0.98 86.34
CA HIS A 96 -22.29 0.21 85.67
C HIS A 96 -23.13 1.03 86.66
N VAL A 97 -22.67 2.24 86.99
CA VAL A 97 -23.38 3.19 87.84
C VAL A 97 -24.16 4.15 86.96
N GLN A 98 -25.41 4.46 87.34
CA GLN A 98 -26.27 5.37 86.60
C GLN A 98 -25.75 6.81 86.78
N THR A 99 -25.01 7.32 85.79
CA THR A 99 -24.45 8.69 85.78
C THR A 99 -25.34 9.70 85.05
N GLU A 100 -26.52 9.27 84.61
CA GLU A 100 -27.52 10.16 84.02
C GLU A 100 -28.16 11.03 85.11
N PRO A 101 -28.36 12.35 84.88
CA PRO A 101 -28.95 13.24 85.87
C PRO A 101 -30.41 12.85 86.16
N TYR A 102 -30.67 12.40 87.39
CA TYR A 102 -32.01 12.14 87.92
C TYR A 102 -32.47 13.34 88.75
N LEU A 103 -33.49 14.07 88.28
CA LEU A 103 -34.05 15.23 88.97
C LEU A 103 -35.32 14.83 89.72
N GLU A 104 -35.35 15.13 91.03
CA GLU A 104 -36.50 14.91 91.91
C GLU A 104 -37.05 16.28 92.35
N GLU A 105 -38.35 16.51 92.17
CA GLU A 105 -38.97 17.81 92.40
C GLU A 105 -39.44 17.95 93.85
N ILE A 106 -38.76 18.78 94.64
CA ILE A 106 -39.11 19.05 96.05
C ILE A 106 -40.26 20.07 96.08
N SER A 107 -41.42 19.67 96.59
CA SER A 107 -42.68 20.43 96.48
C SER A 107 -43.07 21.28 97.70
N ASP A 108 -42.22 21.41 98.71
CA ASP A 108 -42.54 22.19 99.92
C ASP A 108 -42.27 23.68 99.75
N ARG A 109 -43.34 24.49 99.81
CA ARG A 109 -43.26 25.96 99.83
C ARG A 109 -43.03 26.46 101.26
N ILE A 110 -42.00 27.27 101.45
CA ILE A 110 -41.69 27.91 102.74
C ILE A 110 -42.67 29.05 102.99
N ILE A 111 -43.22 29.16 104.21
CA ILE A 111 -44.18 30.19 104.61
C ILE A 111 -43.41 31.45 105.04
N GLU A 112 -43.61 32.56 104.34
CA GLU A 112 -43.09 33.87 104.71
C GLU A 112 -44.09 34.57 105.67
N VAL A 113 -43.57 35.15 106.76
CA VAL A 113 -44.36 35.89 107.76
C VAL A 113 -43.84 37.31 107.84
N ASP A 114 -44.68 38.27 107.49
CA ASP A 114 -44.37 39.70 107.61
C ASP A 114 -44.60 40.17 109.05
N THR A 115 -43.58 40.81 109.63
CA THR A 115 -43.65 41.48 110.94
C THR A 115 -43.51 42.98 110.76
N GLU A 116 -44.50 43.73 111.23
CA GLU A 116 -44.51 45.20 111.21
C GLU A 116 -44.06 45.76 112.58
N CYS A 117 -43.09 46.68 112.59
CA CYS A 117 -42.62 47.36 113.79
C CYS A 117 -42.94 48.87 113.72
N GLN A 118 -43.60 49.39 114.76
CA GLN A 118 -44.00 50.79 114.93
C GLN A 118 -42.78 51.70 115.17
N THR A 119 -42.61 52.71 114.31
CA THR A 119 -41.49 53.69 114.33
C THR A 119 -41.78 54.91 115.20
N ASP A 120 -40.83 55.30 116.04
CA ASP A 120 -40.80 56.63 116.67
C ASP A 120 -40.16 57.66 115.71
N ALA A 121 -40.54 58.94 115.81
CA ALA A 121 -40.11 59.97 114.85
C ALA A 121 -38.64 60.39 115.09
N PHE A 122 -37.75 60.07 114.15
CA PHE A 122 -36.34 60.45 114.16
C PHE A 122 -36.16 61.97 114.00
N LEU A 123 -35.48 62.61 114.96
CA LEU A 123 -34.91 63.95 114.77
C LEU A 123 -33.49 63.81 114.18
N ASP A 124 -33.16 64.63 113.18
CA ASP A 124 -31.87 64.57 112.48
C ASP A 124 -30.69 64.88 113.43
N ARG A 125 -29.90 63.83 113.70
CA ARG A 125 -28.60 63.93 114.36
C ARG A 125 -27.61 64.56 113.37
N PRO A 126 -26.86 65.62 113.74
CA PRO A 126 -25.82 66.14 112.86
C PRO A 126 -24.81 65.02 112.53
N PRO A 127 -24.29 64.96 111.29
CA PRO A 127 -23.39 63.89 110.87
C PRO A 127 -22.15 63.91 111.77
N THR A 128 -21.88 62.78 112.41
CA THR A 128 -20.68 62.61 113.23
C THR A 128 -19.45 62.83 112.35
N PRO A 129 -18.48 63.68 112.75
CA PRO A 129 -17.30 63.94 111.94
C PRO A 129 -16.54 62.62 111.70
N PHE A 130 -16.09 62.42 110.46
CA PHE A 130 -15.32 61.23 110.09
C PHE A 130 -14.02 61.17 110.91
N PHE A 131 -13.85 60.10 111.68
CA PHE A 131 -12.60 59.82 112.37
C PHE A 131 -11.57 59.34 111.34
N ILE A 132 -10.57 60.16 111.05
CA ILE A 132 -9.40 59.77 110.26
C ILE A 132 -8.28 59.43 111.25
N PRO A 133 -7.91 58.15 111.41
CA PRO A 133 -6.79 57.77 112.26
C PRO A 133 -5.49 58.40 111.74
N ALA A 134 -4.63 58.87 112.65
CA ALA A 134 -3.28 59.28 112.27
C ALA A 134 -2.53 58.06 111.70
N LYS A 135 -2.01 58.18 110.47
CA LYS A 135 -1.18 57.11 109.87
C LYS A 135 0.00 56.82 110.79
N THR A 136 0.02 55.64 111.39
CA THR A 136 1.10 55.18 112.27
C THR A 136 1.81 54.02 111.57
N GLY A 137 2.94 54.32 110.93
CA GLY A 137 3.73 53.39 110.11
C GLY A 137 4.76 54.17 109.28
N LYS A 138 5.83 53.51 108.83
CA LYS A 138 6.75 54.08 107.84
C LYS A 138 6.30 53.64 106.45
N ASP A 139 5.91 54.58 105.61
CA ASP A 139 5.56 54.28 104.22
C ASP A 139 6.86 53.91 103.45
N VAL A 140 6.88 52.72 102.85
CA VAL A 140 7.97 52.24 101.98
C VAL A 140 7.35 51.89 100.63
N ALA A 141 7.83 52.53 99.56
CA ALA A 141 7.49 52.15 98.21
C ALA A 141 8.60 51.25 97.65
N THR A 142 8.22 50.09 97.12
CA THR A 142 9.09 49.21 96.34
C THR A 142 8.62 49.29 94.89
N GLN A 143 9.49 49.74 93.99
CA GLN A 143 9.25 49.79 92.55
C GLN A 143 10.23 48.84 91.89
N ILE A 144 9.74 48.07 90.91
CA ILE A 144 10.59 47.25 90.05
C ILE A 144 11.02 48.13 88.87
N GLU A 145 12.31 48.26 88.66
CA GLU A 145 12.87 49.07 87.58
C GLU A 145 12.89 48.30 86.25
N GLU A 146 12.97 49.03 85.13
CA GLU A 146 13.03 48.43 83.81
C GLU A 146 14.25 47.49 83.69
N GLY A 147 14.00 46.21 83.44
CA GLY A 147 15.03 45.17 83.27
C GLY A 147 15.36 44.34 84.52
N GLU A 148 14.78 44.64 85.69
CA GLU A 148 15.06 43.89 86.93
C GLU A 148 14.49 42.45 86.92
N LEU A 149 13.41 42.21 86.17
CA LEU A 149 12.76 40.89 86.03
C LEU A 149 13.06 40.19 84.70
N PHE A 150 13.91 40.76 83.85
CA PHE A 150 14.16 40.19 82.52
C PHE A 150 15.08 38.97 82.59
N ASP A 151 14.55 37.81 82.18
CA ASP A 151 15.33 36.58 82.00
C ASP A 151 15.54 36.32 80.51
N PHE A 152 16.76 36.54 80.03
CA PHE A 152 17.13 36.37 78.63
C PHE A 152 16.86 34.94 78.13
N ASP A 153 17.12 33.92 78.95
CA ASP A 153 17.00 32.53 78.53
C ASP A 153 15.55 32.10 78.35
N VAL A 154 14.60 32.80 78.98
CA VAL A 154 13.16 32.57 78.78
C VAL A 154 12.66 33.37 77.59
N GLU A 155 13.05 34.65 77.49
CA GLU A 155 12.50 35.57 76.49
C GLU A 155 13.06 35.35 75.08
N VAL A 156 14.29 34.81 74.95
CA VAL A 156 14.88 34.51 73.63
C VAL A 156 14.29 33.26 72.97
N LYS A 157 13.73 32.33 73.75
CA LYS A 157 13.19 31.05 73.25
C LYS A 157 12.18 31.21 72.10
N PRO A 158 11.11 32.03 72.21
CA PRO A 158 10.14 32.20 71.11
C PRO A 158 10.77 32.81 69.86
N ILE A 159 11.75 33.72 70.02
CA ILE A 159 12.46 34.32 68.88
C ILE A 159 13.30 33.26 68.16
N LEU A 160 14.05 32.47 68.93
CA LEU A 160 14.90 31.42 68.39
C LEU A 160 14.08 30.30 67.75
N GLU A 161 12.97 29.89 68.36
CA GLU A 161 12.05 28.89 67.81
C GLU A 161 11.50 29.32 66.45
N VAL A 162 11.07 30.57 66.31
CA VAL A 162 10.58 31.10 65.04
C VAL A 162 11.70 31.20 64.00
N LEU A 163 12.90 31.63 64.39
CA LEU A 163 14.03 31.73 63.48
C LEU A 163 14.49 30.36 62.99
N ILE A 164 14.67 29.39 63.88
CA ILE A 164 15.07 28.03 63.51
C ILE A 164 13.94 27.36 62.70
N GLY A 165 12.68 27.50 63.14
CA GLY A 165 11.53 26.94 62.43
C GLY A 165 11.45 27.43 61.00
N LYS A 166 11.50 28.76 60.79
CA LYS A 166 11.44 29.36 59.45
C LYS A 166 12.64 29.01 58.59
N THR A 167 13.85 28.99 59.15
CA THR A 167 15.05 28.65 58.38
C THR A 167 15.04 27.19 57.92
N VAL A 168 14.59 26.26 58.77
CA VAL A 168 14.45 24.85 58.41
C VAL A 168 13.32 24.64 57.41
N GLU A 169 12.17 25.29 57.61
CA GLU A 169 11.03 25.22 56.68
C GLU A 169 11.40 25.75 55.29
N GLN A 170 12.06 26.91 55.23
CA GLN A 170 12.52 27.50 53.98
C GLN A 170 13.55 26.59 53.29
N ALA A 171 14.55 26.10 54.01
CA ALA A 171 15.55 25.19 53.46
C ALA A 171 14.93 23.89 52.91
N LEU A 172 13.92 23.35 53.61
CA LEU A 172 13.22 22.15 53.14
C LEU A 172 12.45 22.42 51.84
N LEU A 173 11.75 23.54 51.74
CA LEU A 173 11.02 23.91 50.52
C LEU A 173 11.97 24.12 49.33
N GLU A 174 13.08 24.83 49.55
CA GLU A 174 14.08 25.07 48.51
C GLU A 174 14.67 23.76 47.98
N VAL A 175 15.05 22.82 48.87
CA VAL A 175 15.58 21.51 48.47
C VAL A 175 14.53 20.68 47.72
N MET A 176 13.27 20.71 48.16
CA MET A 176 12.19 20.01 47.45
C MET A 176 11.97 20.57 46.04
N GLU A 177 11.97 21.90 45.90
CA GLU A 177 11.85 22.56 44.58
C GLU A 177 13.03 22.21 43.67
N GLU A 178 14.27 22.20 44.18
CA GLU A 178 15.46 21.82 43.42
C GLU A 178 15.40 20.37 42.94
N GLU A 179 14.96 19.44 43.80
CA GLU A 179 14.80 18.03 43.43
C GLU A 179 13.71 17.84 42.37
N GLU A 180 12.57 18.52 42.50
CA GLU A 180 11.49 18.49 41.50
C GLU A 180 11.97 19.03 40.15
N LEU A 181 12.67 20.16 40.13
CA LEU A 181 13.25 20.72 38.92
C LEU A 181 14.26 19.74 38.30
N ALA A 182 15.16 19.16 39.10
CA ALA A 182 16.15 18.20 38.62
C ALA A 182 15.47 16.96 37.97
N GLN A 183 14.39 16.46 38.55
CA GLN A 183 13.60 15.37 37.98
C GLN A 183 12.95 15.77 36.66
N LEU A 184 12.34 16.95 36.56
CA LEU A 184 11.75 17.47 35.32
C LEU A 184 12.80 17.61 34.21
N TRP A 185 13.98 18.15 34.52
CA TRP A 185 15.08 18.26 33.56
C TRP A 185 15.63 16.90 33.12
N ALA A 186 15.71 15.93 34.04
CA ALA A 186 16.09 14.56 33.70
C ALA A 186 15.05 13.91 32.75
N HIS A 187 13.76 14.10 33.03
CA HIS A 187 12.69 13.63 32.16
C HIS A 187 12.72 14.27 30.78
N LEU A 188 12.91 15.59 30.71
CA LEU A 188 13.02 16.31 29.44
C LEU A 188 14.20 15.79 28.61
N ARG A 189 15.38 15.64 29.22
CA ARG A 189 16.56 15.10 28.53
C ARG A 189 16.31 13.70 27.97
N ALA A 190 15.80 12.79 28.80
CA ALA A 190 15.48 11.43 28.36
C ALA A 190 14.45 11.43 27.21
N TYR A 191 13.44 12.31 27.27
CA TYR A 191 12.46 12.45 26.19
C TYR A 191 13.11 12.99 24.91
N THR A 192 13.95 14.03 25.00
CA THR A 192 14.64 14.58 23.83
C THR A 192 15.60 13.58 23.19
N GLU A 193 16.31 12.78 23.99
CA GLU A 193 17.18 11.71 23.51
C GLU A 193 16.37 10.66 22.74
N LEU A 194 15.21 10.26 23.26
CA LEU A 194 14.30 9.34 22.60
C LEU A 194 13.77 9.90 21.29
N CYS A 195 13.26 11.14 21.28
CA CYS A 195 12.76 11.78 20.07
C CYS A 195 13.86 11.95 19.00
N ASN A 196 15.08 12.30 19.41
CA ASN A 196 16.20 12.41 18.48
C ASN A 196 16.58 11.06 17.88
N ALA A 197 16.53 9.98 18.67
CA ALA A 197 16.76 8.62 18.19
C ALA A 197 15.66 8.16 17.22
N GLU A 198 14.40 8.42 17.54
CA GLU A 198 13.26 8.13 16.66
C GLU A 198 13.35 8.91 15.34
N LEU A 199 13.69 10.20 15.40
CA LEU A 199 13.85 11.03 14.21
C LEU A 199 14.97 10.50 13.30
N ALA A 200 16.11 10.12 13.87
CA ALA A 200 17.21 9.53 13.11
C ALA A 200 16.83 8.19 12.46
N GLU A 201 16.02 7.37 13.13
CA GLU A 201 15.52 6.12 12.56
C GLU A 201 14.56 6.37 11.39
N VAL A 202 13.63 7.32 11.55
CA VAL A 202 12.69 7.71 10.49
C VAL A 202 13.44 8.22 9.27
N GLN A 203 14.42 9.12 9.44
CA GLN A 203 15.23 9.64 8.34
C GLN A 203 15.95 8.51 7.59
N ARG A 204 16.55 7.56 8.32
CA ARG A 204 17.20 6.39 7.73
C ARG A 204 16.23 5.55 6.89
N LEU A 205 15.00 5.33 7.37
CA LEU A 205 13.98 4.57 6.66
C LEU A 205 13.45 5.33 5.44
N GLU A 206 13.25 6.64 5.54
CA GLU A 206 12.80 7.48 4.43
C GLU A 206 13.81 7.49 3.28
N GLU A 207 15.10 7.56 3.58
CA GLU A 207 16.17 7.45 2.59
C GLU A 207 16.19 6.09 1.89
N GLN A 208 16.04 5.00 2.66
CA GLN A 208 15.92 3.65 2.10
C GLN A 208 14.70 3.54 1.17
N ASP A 209 13.54 4.04 1.61
CA ASP A 209 12.32 4.05 0.82
C ASP A 209 12.44 4.93 -0.42
N ARG A 210 13.22 6.02 -0.37
CA ARG A 210 13.53 6.85 -1.54
C ARG A 210 14.33 6.05 -2.56
N GLN A 211 15.41 5.39 -2.13
CA GLN A 211 16.25 4.56 -3.00
C GLN A 211 15.44 3.41 -3.63
N TYR A 212 14.62 2.70 -2.84
CA TYR A 212 13.77 1.63 -3.35
C TYR A 212 12.72 2.12 -4.36
N ARG A 213 12.13 3.30 -4.13
CA ARG A 213 11.18 3.90 -5.08
C ARG A 213 11.86 4.26 -6.39
N GLU A 214 13.03 4.89 -6.32
CA GLU A 214 13.83 5.23 -7.49
C GLU A 214 14.22 3.98 -8.29
N GLU A 215 14.75 2.93 -7.64
CA GLU A 215 15.08 1.68 -8.33
C GLU A 215 13.84 1.02 -8.95
N LYS A 216 12.72 0.98 -8.22
CA LYS A 216 11.46 0.40 -8.73
C LYS A 216 10.97 1.13 -9.98
N GLU A 217 11.02 2.46 -10.01
CA GLU A 217 10.64 3.24 -11.19
C GLU A 217 11.61 3.00 -12.35
N HIS A 218 12.91 2.93 -12.10
CA HIS A 218 13.90 2.57 -13.12
C HIS A 218 13.64 1.18 -13.72
N ARG A 219 13.36 0.17 -12.88
CA ARG A 219 13.03 -1.20 -13.33
C ARG A 219 11.75 -1.23 -14.15
N LYS A 220 10.73 -0.46 -13.73
CA LYS A 220 9.45 -0.34 -14.44
C LYS A 220 9.64 0.28 -15.82
N LEU A 221 10.44 1.35 -15.93
CA LEU A 221 10.78 1.98 -17.20
C LEU A 221 11.53 1.02 -18.14
N GLN A 222 12.55 0.31 -17.63
CA GLN A 222 13.28 -0.69 -18.40
C GLN A 222 12.37 -1.81 -18.91
N HIS A 223 11.49 -2.34 -18.04
CA HIS A 223 10.54 -3.38 -18.41
C HIS A 223 9.54 -2.89 -19.46
N MET A 224 9.05 -1.66 -19.33
CA MET A 224 8.14 -1.07 -20.31
C MET A 224 8.80 -0.91 -21.68
N GLN A 225 10.05 -0.46 -21.73
CA GLN A 225 10.83 -0.37 -22.98
C GLN A 225 11.09 -1.76 -23.60
N MET A 226 11.42 -2.76 -22.77
CA MET A 226 11.57 -4.15 -23.23
C MET A 226 10.26 -4.65 -23.85
N LEU A 227 9.13 -4.41 -23.18
CA LEU A 227 7.82 -4.84 -23.66
C LEU A 227 7.43 -4.14 -24.97
N GLN A 228 7.74 -2.85 -25.12
CA GLN A 228 7.54 -2.12 -26.38
C GLN A 228 8.35 -2.74 -27.52
N LYS A 229 9.65 -2.97 -27.29
CA LYS A 229 10.50 -3.65 -28.28
C LYS A 229 10.00 -5.04 -28.62
N GLN A 230 9.56 -5.81 -27.63
CA GLN A 230 8.96 -7.13 -27.86
C GLN A 230 7.74 -7.01 -28.76
N LYS A 231 6.79 -6.11 -28.46
CA LYS A 231 5.62 -5.87 -29.30
C LYS A 231 6.01 -5.54 -30.74
N GLU A 232 6.91 -4.58 -30.95
CA GLU A 232 7.42 -4.23 -32.28
C GLU A 232 8.04 -5.42 -33.00
N THR A 233 8.85 -6.24 -32.30
CA THR A 233 9.44 -7.45 -32.91
C THR A 233 8.37 -8.48 -33.26
N THR A 234 7.37 -8.70 -32.40
CA THR A 234 6.28 -9.63 -32.68
C THR A 234 5.42 -9.18 -33.86
N GLU A 235 5.16 -7.88 -33.97
CA GLU A 235 4.41 -7.29 -35.10
C GLU A 235 5.20 -7.42 -36.40
N LYS A 236 6.52 -7.17 -36.38
CA LYS A 236 7.40 -7.38 -37.55
C LYS A 236 7.42 -8.83 -38.00
N ILE A 237 7.56 -9.78 -37.07
CA ILE A 237 7.53 -11.21 -37.37
C ILE A 237 6.17 -11.61 -37.93
N ALA A 238 5.07 -11.14 -37.33
CA ALA A 238 3.72 -11.40 -37.81
C ALA A 238 3.49 -10.84 -39.22
N ALA A 239 3.94 -9.61 -39.49
CA ALA A 239 3.86 -9.00 -40.81
C ALA A 239 4.70 -9.74 -41.85
N GLN A 240 5.91 -10.18 -41.49
CA GLN A 240 6.76 -11.00 -42.36
C GLN A 240 6.09 -12.34 -42.68
N ALA A 241 5.59 -13.06 -41.67
CA ALA A 241 4.89 -14.32 -41.87
C ALA A 241 3.64 -14.13 -42.75
N PHE A 242 2.86 -13.08 -42.50
CA PHE A 242 1.70 -12.74 -43.32
C PHE A 242 2.09 -12.46 -44.78
N ALA A 243 3.13 -11.65 -45.01
CA ALA A 243 3.60 -11.36 -46.35
C ALA A 243 4.10 -12.61 -47.09
N GLN A 244 4.82 -13.50 -46.40
CA GLN A 244 5.27 -14.78 -46.97
C GLN A 244 4.09 -15.66 -47.38
N HIS A 245 3.11 -15.85 -46.50
CA HIS A 245 1.90 -16.62 -46.81
C HIS A 245 1.11 -15.99 -47.96
N TYR A 246 0.91 -14.67 -47.94
CA TYR A 246 0.17 -13.97 -48.98
C TYR A 246 0.87 -14.05 -50.35
N LEU A 247 2.19 -13.85 -50.39
CA LEU A 247 2.97 -13.95 -51.63
C LEU A 247 3.04 -15.39 -52.16
N ALA A 248 3.12 -16.38 -51.27
CA ALA A 248 3.13 -17.79 -51.66
C ALA A 248 1.86 -18.18 -52.43
N ASP A 249 0.70 -17.62 -52.08
CA ASP A 249 -0.57 -17.88 -52.77
C ASP A 249 -0.78 -16.93 -53.97
N LEU A 250 -0.37 -15.67 -53.85
CA LEU A 250 -0.57 -14.67 -54.90
C LEU A 250 0.28 -14.94 -56.14
N ILE A 251 1.56 -15.33 -55.97
CA ILE A 251 2.48 -15.55 -57.08
C ILE A 251 1.91 -16.63 -58.03
N PRO A 252 1.62 -17.87 -57.59
CA PRO A 252 1.06 -18.89 -58.47
C PRO A 252 -0.28 -18.46 -59.10
N SER A 253 -1.16 -17.79 -58.34
CA SER A 253 -2.44 -17.32 -58.86
C SER A 253 -2.28 -16.30 -59.99
N VAL A 254 -1.42 -15.30 -59.83
CA VAL A 254 -1.14 -14.30 -60.86
C VAL A 254 -0.46 -14.92 -62.07
N PHE A 255 0.52 -15.82 -61.87
CA PHE A 255 1.18 -16.54 -62.95
C PHE A 255 0.20 -17.42 -63.74
N ASN A 256 -0.71 -18.13 -63.07
CA ASN A 256 -1.75 -18.91 -63.73
C ASN A 256 -2.73 -18.02 -64.50
N ASN A 257 -3.20 -16.92 -63.91
CA ASN A 257 -4.07 -15.96 -64.60
C ASN A 257 -3.40 -15.35 -65.85
N LEU A 258 -2.11 -14.99 -65.75
CA LEU A 258 -1.32 -14.48 -66.90
C LEU A 258 -1.10 -15.54 -67.98
N ARG A 259 -0.94 -16.81 -67.58
CA ARG A 259 -0.83 -17.94 -68.51
C ARG A 259 -2.17 -18.20 -69.20
N GLU A 260 -3.27 -18.19 -68.47
CA GLU A 260 -4.63 -18.35 -69.01
C GLU A 260 -5.05 -17.21 -69.93
N SER A 261 -4.62 -15.98 -69.63
CA SER A 261 -4.85 -14.80 -70.50
C SER A 261 -3.90 -14.73 -71.70
N GLY A 262 -2.99 -15.69 -71.87
CA GLY A 262 -2.14 -15.83 -73.05
C GLY A 262 -0.96 -14.88 -73.12
N PHE A 263 -0.56 -14.25 -72.00
CA PHE A 263 0.64 -13.40 -71.96
C PHE A 263 1.94 -14.21 -71.92
N PHE A 264 1.90 -15.45 -71.41
CA PHE A 264 3.01 -16.39 -71.53
C PHE A 264 2.80 -17.26 -72.77
N TYR A 265 3.62 -17.05 -73.79
CA TYR A 265 3.65 -17.83 -75.03
C TYR A 265 5.05 -18.38 -75.28
N ASP A 266 5.14 -19.52 -75.97
CA ASP A 266 6.42 -20.01 -76.48
C ASP A 266 6.77 -19.17 -77.73
N PRO A 267 7.93 -18.46 -77.74
CA PRO A 267 8.34 -17.68 -78.89
C PRO A 267 8.41 -18.53 -80.17
N ILE A 268 8.77 -19.81 -80.07
CA ILE A 268 8.89 -20.70 -81.23
C ILE A 268 7.50 -21.01 -81.81
N GLU A 269 6.53 -21.32 -80.96
CA GLU A 269 5.16 -21.56 -81.42
C GLU A 269 4.56 -20.31 -82.07
N ARG A 270 4.81 -19.13 -81.48
CA ARG A 270 4.35 -17.87 -82.05
C ARG A 270 5.00 -17.58 -83.40
N ASP A 271 6.31 -17.74 -83.52
CA ASP A 271 7.05 -17.52 -84.77
C ASP A 271 6.59 -18.50 -85.87
N ILE A 272 6.28 -19.74 -85.51
CA ILE A 272 5.69 -20.71 -86.44
C ILE A 272 4.30 -20.24 -86.90
N GLU A 273 3.44 -19.79 -85.98
CA GLU A 273 2.10 -19.30 -86.30
C GLU A 273 2.10 -18.01 -87.14
N THR A 274 3.01 -17.07 -86.86
CA THR A 274 3.01 -15.75 -87.49
C THR A 274 3.87 -15.65 -88.73
N GLU A 275 4.96 -16.40 -88.83
CA GLU A 275 5.91 -16.30 -89.94
C GLU A 275 5.85 -17.55 -90.83
N PHE A 276 6.02 -18.74 -90.24
CA PHE A 276 6.14 -19.98 -91.01
C PHE A 276 4.84 -20.43 -91.66
N LEU A 277 3.72 -20.45 -90.93
CA LEU A 277 2.43 -20.87 -91.48
C LEU A 277 1.97 -19.96 -92.62
N PRO A 278 2.01 -18.61 -92.50
CA PRO A 278 1.69 -17.74 -93.63
C PRO A 278 2.62 -17.95 -94.82
N TRP A 279 3.93 -18.06 -94.60
CA TRP A 279 4.89 -18.34 -95.66
C TRP A 279 4.59 -19.66 -96.37
N LEU A 280 4.31 -20.74 -95.63
CA LEU A 280 3.98 -22.05 -96.18
C LEU A 280 2.67 -21.99 -96.98
N MET A 281 1.65 -21.30 -96.45
CA MET A 281 0.37 -21.13 -97.14
C MET A 281 0.56 -20.36 -98.45
N THR A 282 1.41 -19.32 -98.48
CA THR A 282 1.75 -18.58 -99.71
C THR A 282 2.48 -19.46 -100.72
N GLU A 283 3.48 -20.26 -100.32
CA GLU A 283 4.17 -21.16 -101.26
C GLU A 283 3.23 -22.25 -101.80
N VAL A 284 2.35 -22.80 -100.95
CA VAL A 284 1.30 -23.75 -101.39
C VAL A 284 0.36 -23.08 -102.41
N GLU A 285 -0.06 -21.83 -102.16
CA GLU A 285 -0.87 -21.06 -103.09
C GLU A 285 -0.16 -20.83 -104.43
N GLU A 286 1.11 -20.43 -104.44
CA GLU A 286 1.90 -20.30 -105.67
C GLU A 286 2.00 -21.63 -106.45
N THR A 287 2.21 -22.76 -105.76
CA THR A 287 2.27 -24.06 -106.45
C THR A 287 0.91 -24.47 -107.04
N LEU A 288 -0.20 -24.12 -106.37
CA LEU A 288 -1.56 -24.32 -106.87
C LEU A 288 -1.82 -23.43 -108.09
N GLU A 289 -1.43 -22.15 -108.03
CA GLU A 289 -1.53 -21.21 -109.16
C GLU A 289 -0.73 -21.70 -110.37
N ARG A 290 0.52 -22.15 -110.16
CA ARG A 290 1.34 -22.77 -111.23
C ARG A 290 0.64 -23.99 -111.83
N LYS A 291 0.00 -24.84 -111.01
CA LYS A 291 -0.77 -26.00 -111.48
C LYS A 291 -2.04 -25.60 -112.24
N VAL A 292 -2.76 -24.57 -111.79
CA VAL A 292 -3.95 -24.03 -112.47
C VAL A 292 -3.54 -23.43 -113.82
N LEU A 293 -2.48 -22.63 -113.86
CA LEU A 293 -1.91 -22.08 -115.10
C LEU A 293 -1.49 -23.20 -116.05
N ALA A 294 -0.76 -24.21 -115.57
CA ALA A 294 -0.39 -25.36 -116.40
C ALA A 294 -1.61 -26.11 -116.96
N ARG A 295 -2.68 -26.26 -116.17
CA ARG A 295 -3.93 -26.87 -116.62
C ARG A 295 -4.65 -25.98 -117.64
N MET A 296 -4.72 -24.67 -117.43
CA MET A 296 -5.27 -23.72 -118.42
C MET A 296 -4.49 -23.73 -119.73
N MET A 297 -3.15 -23.76 -119.68
CA MET A 297 -2.30 -23.87 -120.86
C MET A 297 -2.55 -25.20 -121.58
N LEU A 298 -2.65 -26.31 -120.84
CA LEU A 298 -2.99 -27.62 -121.41
C LEU A 298 -4.37 -27.62 -122.07
N ASP A 299 -5.38 -27.06 -121.41
CA ASP A 299 -6.73 -26.93 -121.97
C ASP A 299 -6.72 -26.06 -123.24
N SER A 300 -5.96 -24.95 -123.25
CA SER A 300 -5.81 -24.13 -124.47
C SER A 300 -5.08 -24.89 -125.59
N LEU A 301 -4.06 -25.69 -125.27
CA LEU A 301 -3.39 -26.57 -126.23
C LEU A 301 -4.36 -27.63 -126.78
N ILE A 302 -5.18 -28.24 -125.93
CA ILE A 302 -6.21 -29.19 -126.35
C ILE A 302 -7.20 -28.51 -127.30
N CYS A 303 -7.71 -27.32 -126.96
CA CYS A 303 -8.59 -26.54 -127.83
C CYS A 303 -7.94 -26.26 -129.19
N THR A 304 -6.70 -25.75 -129.23
CA THR A 304 -6.01 -25.47 -130.50
C THR A 304 -5.73 -26.73 -131.34
N VAL A 305 -5.43 -27.87 -130.71
CA VAL A 305 -5.27 -29.15 -131.41
C VAL A 305 -6.60 -29.64 -131.96
N VAL A 306 -7.70 -29.49 -131.22
CA VAL A 306 -9.06 -29.81 -131.68
C VAL A 306 -9.47 -28.90 -132.85
N GLU A 307 -9.20 -27.60 -132.78
CA GLU A 307 -9.41 -26.65 -133.88
C GLU A 307 -8.61 -27.05 -135.14
N LYS A 308 -7.30 -27.29 -135.00
CA LYS A 308 -6.46 -27.75 -136.13
C LYS A 308 -6.93 -29.08 -136.72
N ARG A 309 -7.43 -30.00 -135.89
CA ARG A 309 -8.02 -31.28 -136.33
C ARG A 309 -9.35 -31.06 -137.05
N LEU A 310 -10.17 -30.12 -136.59
CA LEU A 310 -11.43 -29.74 -137.22
C LEU A 310 -11.17 -29.05 -138.58
N ASP A 311 -10.17 -28.18 -138.66
CA ASP A 311 -9.70 -27.56 -139.90
C ASP A 311 -9.15 -28.60 -140.89
N ALA A 312 -8.33 -29.54 -140.40
CA ALA A 312 -7.82 -30.66 -141.19
C ALA A 312 -8.91 -31.63 -141.66
N PHE A 313 -10.03 -31.74 -140.94
CA PHE A 313 -11.19 -32.54 -141.35
C PHE A 313 -12.06 -31.81 -142.38
N SER A 314 -12.09 -30.48 -142.33
CA SER A 314 -12.84 -29.61 -143.24
C SER A 314 -12.18 -29.49 -144.63
N HIS A 315 -10.88 -29.77 -144.74
CA HIS A 315 -10.15 -29.83 -146.01
C HIS A 315 -9.83 -31.28 -146.41
N LYS A 316 -10.41 -31.76 -147.51
CA LYS A 316 -10.03 -33.02 -148.16
C LYS A 316 -9.29 -32.71 -149.48
N PRO A 317 -8.06 -33.24 -149.67
CA PRO A 317 -7.82 -34.07 -150.86
C PRO A 317 -6.76 -35.21 -150.70
N LEU A 318 -6.83 -36.17 -151.62
CA LEU A 318 -5.89 -37.27 -151.93
C LEU A 318 -4.73 -36.77 -152.86
N PRO A 319 -3.88 -37.65 -153.46
CA PRO A 319 -2.66 -38.30 -152.95
C PRO A 319 -1.38 -38.00 -153.81
N ASP A 320 -0.16 -38.28 -153.31
CA ASP A 320 0.99 -38.94 -154.01
C ASP A 320 2.38 -38.70 -153.31
N GLN A 321 3.08 -39.83 -153.02
CA GLN A 321 4.51 -40.25 -153.19
C GLN A 321 5.66 -39.19 -153.17
N ALA A 322 6.93 -39.39 -152.73
CA ALA A 322 7.80 -40.52 -152.37
C ALA A 322 9.15 -40.01 -151.73
N GLU A 323 9.94 -40.94 -151.14
CA GLU A 323 11.40 -40.94 -150.80
C GLU A 323 11.91 -40.06 -149.61
N ALA A 324 12.27 -40.58 -148.41
CA ALA A 324 13.43 -41.40 -147.96
C ALA A 324 14.77 -40.62 -147.82
N PRO A 325 15.77 -40.96 -146.96
CA PRO A 325 15.84 -41.92 -145.82
C PRO A 325 16.64 -41.46 -144.54
N ALA A 326 16.55 -42.29 -143.48
CA ALA A 326 17.55 -42.71 -142.47
C ALA A 326 18.46 -41.74 -141.68
N GLU A 327 18.46 -41.84 -140.34
CA GLU A 327 19.63 -42.22 -139.51
C GLU A 327 19.26 -42.31 -137.99
N GLU A 328 19.55 -43.45 -137.36
CA GLU A 328 19.86 -43.56 -135.91
C GLU A 328 21.38 -43.35 -135.74
N PRO A 329 21.87 -42.94 -134.54
CA PRO A 329 22.42 -43.95 -133.62
C PRO A 329 22.27 -43.64 -132.11
N ARG A 330 22.35 -44.71 -131.29
CA ARG A 330 22.68 -44.72 -129.83
C ARG A 330 24.22 -44.55 -129.65
N PRO A 331 24.92 -44.82 -128.50
CA PRO A 331 24.55 -45.14 -127.10
C PRO A 331 25.49 -44.49 -126.02
N ALA A 332 25.43 -45.02 -124.78
CA ALA A 332 26.52 -45.18 -123.77
C ALA A 332 26.77 -44.03 -122.75
N ASP A 333 27.19 -44.21 -121.49
CA ASP A 333 27.27 -45.31 -120.51
C ASP A 333 27.92 -44.72 -119.20
N VAL A 334 27.83 -45.44 -118.07
CA VAL A 334 28.70 -45.38 -116.85
C VAL A 334 28.56 -44.28 -115.76
N ALA A 335 28.48 -44.78 -114.51
CA ALA A 335 28.61 -44.15 -113.17
C ALA A 335 30.05 -43.58 -112.87
N PRO A 336 30.45 -43.05 -111.66
CA PRO A 336 30.32 -43.57 -110.27
C PRO A 336 29.90 -42.48 -109.23
N GLN A 337 29.36 -42.72 -108.02
CA GLN A 337 29.78 -43.42 -106.78
C GLN A 337 30.70 -42.63 -105.82
N MET A 338 30.38 -42.71 -104.51
CA MET A 338 31.16 -42.40 -103.28
C MET A 338 31.22 -40.94 -102.81
N ALA A 339 31.34 -40.58 -101.54
CA ALA A 339 31.13 -41.17 -100.21
C ALA A 339 31.53 -40.05 -99.22
N GLY A 340 30.98 -40.03 -98.01
CA GLY A 340 31.41 -39.10 -96.96
C GLY A 340 30.49 -39.11 -95.75
N GLU A 341 30.55 -40.18 -94.97
CA GLU A 341 30.06 -40.26 -93.59
C GLU A 341 31.08 -39.61 -92.62
N THR A 342 30.58 -39.04 -91.52
CA THR A 342 30.92 -39.28 -90.09
C THR A 342 30.21 -38.17 -89.28
N ASP A 343 29.23 -38.47 -88.42
CA ASP A 343 29.34 -38.97 -87.02
C ASP A 343 30.27 -38.07 -86.18
N THR A 344 29.97 -37.59 -84.96
CA THR A 344 29.03 -37.96 -83.89
C THR A 344 29.11 -36.85 -82.82
N ALA A 345 28.00 -36.44 -82.23
CA ALA A 345 27.56 -36.72 -80.85
C ALA A 345 27.88 -35.64 -79.77
N ASP A 346 26.82 -35.33 -79.01
CA ASP A 346 26.72 -35.16 -77.54
C ASP A 346 27.58 -34.08 -76.83
N GLN A 347 27.12 -33.35 -75.81
CA GLN A 347 25.85 -33.15 -75.09
C GLN A 347 26.12 -31.95 -74.10
N PRO A 348 25.28 -31.58 -73.12
CA PRO A 348 24.74 -30.22 -73.08
C PRO A 348 24.70 -29.56 -71.66
N VAL A 349 23.85 -28.53 -71.54
CA VAL A 349 23.06 -28.05 -70.39
C VAL A 349 23.74 -27.30 -69.22
N ALA A 350 23.05 -26.19 -68.91
CA ALA A 350 22.98 -25.31 -67.75
C ALA A 350 23.51 -25.79 -66.39
N GLU A 351 23.98 -24.83 -65.57
CA GLU A 351 23.23 -24.27 -64.44
C GLU A 351 24.02 -23.12 -63.78
N LYS A 352 23.28 -22.15 -63.23
CA LYS A 352 23.79 -21.08 -62.36
C LYS A 352 23.33 -21.40 -60.95
N GLU A 353 24.25 -21.43 -59.98
CA GLU A 353 23.95 -21.16 -58.57
C GLU A 353 25.15 -20.52 -57.86
N GLU A 354 24.82 -19.70 -56.85
CA GLU A 354 25.67 -19.11 -55.82
C GLU A 354 26.42 -20.18 -55.00
N THR A 355 27.65 -19.89 -54.57
CA THR A 355 28.02 -19.66 -53.15
C THR A 355 29.54 -19.56 -52.94
N ASP A 356 29.89 -18.61 -52.06
CA ASP A 356 30.97 -18.60 -51.07
C ASP A 356 32.45 -18.73 -51.49
N GLN A 357 33.14 -17.58 -51.36
CA GLN A 357 34.55 -17.51 -50.97
C GLN A 357 34.67 -16.93 -49.55
N PRO A 358 35.69 -17.33 -48.78
CA PRO A 358 35.71 -17.19 -47.34
C PRO A 358 36.15 -15.80 -46.86
N ILE A 359 35.52 -15.40 -45.76
CA ILE A 359 35.82 -14.23 -44.94
C ILE A 359 37.10 -14.44 -44.14
N ALA A 360 37.90 -13.37 -44.06
CA ALA A 360 39.05 -13.22 -43.19
C ALA A 360 38.68 -13.39 -41.71
N GLU A 361 39.51 -14.12 -40.97
CA GLU A 361 39.49 -14.15 -39.51
C GLU A 361 39.89 -12.78 -38.96
N GLU A 362 38.92 -12.05 -38.43
CA GLU A 362 39.16 -10.91 -37.55
C GLU A 362 38.63 -11.28 -36.15
N GLN A 363 39.56 -11.51 -35.22
CA GLN A 363 39.26 -11.66 -33.81
C GLN A 363 38.97 -10.28 -33.20
N PRO A 364 37.84 -10.05 -32.52
CA PRO A 364 37.76 -9.02 -31.52
C PRO A 364 38.10 -9.63 -30.16
N SER A 365 39.33 -9.39 -29.72
CA SER A 365 39.71 -9.44 -28.32
C SER A 365 38.80 -8.53 -27.50
N ARG A 366 37.87 -9.11 -26.74
CA ARG A 366 37.23 -8.45 -25.60
C ARG A 366 38.25 -8.32 -24.48
N HIS A 367 38.96 -7.19 -24.46
CA HIS A 367 39.57 -6.65 -23.24
C HIS A 367 38.99 -5.25 -23.06
N MET A 368 37.77 -5.17 -22.52
CA MET A 368 37.27 -3.92 -21.96
C MET A 368 37.97 -3.74 -20.62
N SER A 369 38.98 -2.88 -20.62
CA SER A 369 39.49 -2.22 -19.44
C SER A 369 38.34 -1.56 -18.68
N PHE A 370 38.20 -1.93 -17.42
CA PHE A 370 37.39 -1.21 -16.43
C PHE A 370 38.07 0.15 -16.20
N GLN A 371 37.62 1.20 -16.89
CA GLN A 371 37.88 2.57 -16.48
C GLN A 371 36.77 2.96 -15.51
N LEU A 372 37.12 2.99 -14.23
CA LEU A 372 36.41 3.77 -13.21
C LEU A 372 36.58 5.24 -13.57
N GLU A 373 35.56 5.85 -14.16
CA GLU A 373 35.38 7.29 -14.08
C GLU A 373 34.72 7.59 -12.74
N GLU A 374 35.54 8.06 -11.79
CA GLU A 374 35.11 8.93 -10.71
C GLU A 374 34.50 10.19 -11.34
N ALA A 375 33.22 10.44 -11.05
CA ALA A 375 32.58 11.71 -11.31
C ALA A 375 31.81 12.16 -10.07
N ASP A 376 32.16 13.37 -9.65
CA ASP A 376 31.34 14.38 -8.98
C ASP A 376 31.02 14.18 -7.50
N GLN A 377 32.02 14.55 -6.67
CA GLN A 377 31.76 15.20 -5.39
C GLN A 377 31.15 16.58 -5.67
N ALA A 378 29.85 16.70 -5.42
CA ALA A 378 29.16 17.97 -5.36
C ALA A 378 29.66 18.76 -4.15
N GLU A 379 30.31 19.89 -4.41
CA GLU A 379 30.51 20.98 -3.46
C GLU A 379 29.13 21.55 -3.09
N THR A 380 28.65 21.23 -1.89
CA THR A 380 27.68 22.07 -1.18
C THR A 380 28.45 22.77 -0.08
N GLU A 381 28.95 23.97 -0.37
CA GLU A 381 29.41 24.88 0.67
C GLU A 381 28.20 25.43 1.44
N ASP A 382 28.35 25.35 2.75
CA ASP A 382 27.41 25.75 3.78
C ASP A 382 27.11 27.25 3.74
N LEU A 383 25.82 27.58 3.88
CA LEU A 383 25.36 28.91 4.27
C LEU A 383 25.42 29.02 5.80
N GLU A 384 26.50 29.60 6.30
CA GLU A 384 26.57 30.15 7.66
C GLU A 384 26.05 31.60 7.70
N ALA A 385 25.30 31.86 8.78
CA ALA A 385 25.16 33.14 9.49
C ALA A 385 24.31 34.28 8.87
N GLU A 386 23.08 34.44 9.37
CA GLU A 386 22.66 35.61 10.16
C GLU A 386 21.52 35.28 11.12
#